data_AF-A0A2V7PM17-F1
#
_entry.id   AF-A0A2V7PM17-F1
#
_cell.length_a   1.000
_cell.length_b   1.000
_cell.length_c   1.000
_cell.angle_alpha   90.00
_cell.angle_beta   90.00
_cell.angle_gamma   90.00
#
_symmetry.space_group_name_H-M   'P 1'
#
loop_
_entity.id
_entity.type
_entity.pdbx_description
1 polymer ?
#
loop_
_entity_poly.entity_id
_entity_poly.type
_entity_poly.pdbx_seq_one_letter_code
_entity_poly.pdbx_strand_id
1 'polypeptide(L)'
;MPGEGGHRGRSRQHEQTFQCQSRRYSRFGPIRSARLEPGQCGHGGSDHGRGGEQRLHRDQLDRQGDAAMKNERGFTIVEVIIAIIVLTVGLLGLVTSAALVTRMVGRGQRSALAAQYAQRRLEMLRTTGCNSQASGSEVSMRGSTPLDSVSWRFVKWSVPNNSANHWQIVVRSKYRTALGQWRTDSTETQISCLF
;
A
#
# COMPACT_ATOMS: atom_id res chain seq x y z
N MET A 1 20.67 52.52 7.49
CA MET A 1 19.39 53.21 7.27
C MET A 1 18.27 52.17 7.40
N PRO A 2 17.56 52.15 8.55
CA PRO A 2 16.36 51.36 8.77
C PRO A 2 15.09 52.16 8.38
N GLY A 3 14.00 51.47 8.09
CA GLY A 3 12.63 52.02 7.96
C GLY A 3 11.68 50.88 7.56
N GLU A 4 10.94 50.27 8.47
CA GLU A 4 9.69 50.71 9.15
C GLU A 4 8.43 50.66 8.26
N GLY A 5 7.36 50.10 8.86
CA GLY A 5 5.97 50.11 8.37
C GLY A 5 5.58 48.77 7.72
N GLY A 6 4.87 47.83 8.34
CA GLY A 6 3.78 47.97 9.31
C GLY A 6 2.44 47.89 8.56
N HIS A 7 1.63 46.84 8.79
CA HIS A 7 0.20 46.97 9.13
C HIS A 7 -0.45 45.60 9.36
N ARG A 8 -0.96 45.44 10.58
CA ARG A 8 -1.89 44.40 11.04
C ARG A 8 -3.24 44.60 10.38
N GLY A 9 -3.78 43.54 9.77
CA GLY A 9 -5.20 43.42 9.42
C GLY A 9 -5.86 42.35 10.28
N ARG A 10 -6.50 42.78 11.37
CA ARG A 10 -7.35 41.96 12.24
C ARG A 10 -8.79 42.18 11.78
N SER A 11 -9.44 41.19 11.18
CA SER A 11 -10.90 41.19 11.02
C SER A 11 -11.52 40.00 11.74
N ARG A 12 -12.59 40.32 12.46
CA ARG A 12 -13.40 39.47 13.32
C ARG A 12 -14.42 38.68 12.48
N GLN A 13 -14.70 37.47 12.96
CA GLN A 13 -15.98 36.77 13.03
C GLN A 13 -17.04 37.12 11.97
N HIS A 14 -17.41 36.12 11.16
CA HIS A 14 -18.83 35.77 11.06
C HIS A 14 -18.97 34.26 10.89
N GLU A 15 -19.62 33.69 11.89
CA GLU A 15 -20.21 32.36 11.92
C GLU A 15 -21.19 32.23 10.74
N GLN A 16 -20.90 31.35 9.79
CA GLN A 16 -21.90 30.85 8.84
C GLN A 16 -21.85 29.33 8.88
N THR A 17 -22.80 28.83 9.68
CA THR A 17 -23.52 27.58 9.58
C THR A 17 -23.22 26.73 8.35
N PHE A 18 -22.76 25.51 8.64
CA PHE A 18 -22.70 24.36 7.74
C PHE A 18 -24.02 24.18 6.97
N GLN A 19 -24.03 24.55 5.70
CA GLN A 19 -25.01 24.08 4.73
C GLN A 19 -24.45 22.83 4.04
N CYS A 20 -24.95 21.67 4.46
CA CYS A 20 -24.72 20.39 3.80
C CYS A 20 -25.56 20.34 2.51
N GLN A 21 -25.02 20.85 1.40
CA GLN A 21 -25.62 20.67 0.07
C GLN A 21 -25.35 19.24 -0.42
N SER A 22 -26.34 18.39 -0.22
CA SER A 22 -26.52 17.12 -0.91
C SER A 22 -27.12 17.38 -2.29
N ARG A 23 -26.35 17.15 -3.36
CA ARG A 23 -26.88 16.65 -4.66
C ARG A 23 -25.77 16.10 -5.57
N ARG A 24 -25.68 14.77 -5.51
CA ARG A 24 -25.45 13.77 -6.58
C ARG A 24 -24.82 14.28 -7.89
N TYR A 25 -23.70 13.67 -8.29
CA TYR A 25 -23.64 12.87 -9.53
C TYR A 25 -22.62 11.72 -9.40
N SER A 26 -23.10 10.55 -9.82
CA SER A 26 -22.52 9.22 -9.73
C SER A 26 -21.38 9.02 -10.73
N ARG A 27 -20.39 8.16 -10.39
CA ARG A 27 -19.88 7.05 -11.24
C ARG A 27 -18.62 6.41 -10.63
N PHE A 28 -18.76 5.51 -9.65
CA PHE A 28 -17.84 4.38 -9.44
C PHE A 28 -18.61 3.22 -8.80
N GLY A 29 -18.40 2.00 -9.32
CA GLY A 29 -19.17 0.80 -8.98
C GLY A 29 -18.95 0.31 -7.54
N PRO A 30 -19.93 -0.40 -6.95
CA PRO A 30 -19.88 -0.77 -5.54
C PRO A 30 -18.99 -1.99 -5.27
N ILE A 31 -17.91 -1.78 -4.50
CA ILE A 31 -17.26 -2.83 -3.71
C ILE A 31 -18.24 -3.27 -2.62
N ARG A 32 -18.53 -4.57 -2.59
CA ARG A 32 -19.35 -5.22 -1.56
C ARG A 32 -18.65 -5.09 -0.20
N SER A 33 -19.30 -4.46 0.77
CA SER A 33 -18.96 -4.56 2.19
C SER A 33 -20.23 -4.50 3.03
N ALA A 34 -20.11 -5.07 4.22
CA ALA A 34 -21.16 -5.79 4.92
C ALA A 34 -22.38 -4.97 5.36
N ARG A 35 -23.51 -5.65 5.23
CA ARG A 35 -24.78 -5.53 5.95
C ARG A 35 -24.64 -4.91 7.36
N LEU A 36 -25.23 -3.74 7.54
CA LEU A 36 -25.79 -3.26 8.80
C LEU A 36 -27.08 -2.49 8.47
N GLU A 37 -28.20 -2.99 8.95
CA GLU A 37 -29.50 -2.31 9.06
C GLU A 37 -29.88 -2.36 10.55
N PRO A 38 -30.81 -1.53 11.06
CA PRO A 38 -31.17 -0.17 10.65
C PRO A 38 -31.28 0.81 11.85
N GLY A 39 -30.94 2.08 11.62
CA GLY A 39 -31.23 3.18 12.55
C GLY A 39 -32.60 3.80 12.24
N GLN A 40 -33.54 3.65 13.16
CA GLN A 40 -34.86 4.27 13.16
C GLN A 40 -34.78 5.79 13.36
N CYS A 41 -35.49 6.55 12.53
CA CYS A 41 -35.94 7.91 12.82
C CYS A 41 -37.45 7.98 12.58
N GLY A 42 -38.20 8.23 13.65
CA GLY A 42 -39.65 8.41 13.62
C GLY A 42 -40.05 9.89 13.68
N HIS A 43 -41.15 10.21 13.01
CA HIS A 43 -42.15 11.27 13.24
C HIS A 43 -43.25 10.95 12.20
N GLY A 44 -44.54 10.79 12.47
CA GLY A 44 -45.43 11.43 13.42
C GLY A 44 -46.63 11.89 12.59
N GLY A 45 -47.83 11.32 12.80
CA GLY A 45 -49.01 11.67 12.00
C GLY A 45 -50.22 10.84 12.36
N SER A 46 -51.11 11.46 13.12
CA SER A 46 -52.33 10.96 13.73
C SER A 46 -53.40 10.55 12.72
N ASP A 47 -54.21 9.53 13.05
CA ASP A 47 -55.60 9.52 12.61
C ASP A 47 -56.53 8.79 13.60
N HIS A 48 -57.69 9.40 13.84
CA HIS A 48 -58.71 8.97 14.79
C HIS A 48 -59.77 8.11 14.09
N GLY A 49 -60.06 6.93 14.63
CA GLY A 49 -61.16 6.07 14.18
C GLY A 49 -61.90 5.45 15.36
N ARG A 50 -63.21 5.71 15.42
CA ARG A 50 -64.14 5.47 16.53
C ARG A 50 -65.02 4.24 16.23
N GLY A 51 -65.36 3.47 17.27
CA GLY A 51 -66.34 2.37 17.24
C GLY A 51 -65.73 1.06 17.75
N GLY A 52 -66.32 0.24 18.59
CA GLY A 52 -67.66 0.17 19.18
C GLY A 52 -67.74 -1.22 19.84
N GLU A 53 -68.21 -1.24 21.08
CA GLU A 53 -68.91 -2.34 21.75
C GLU A 53 -68.31 -3.76 21.94
N GLN A 54 -68.32 -4.14 23.22
CA GLN A 54 -68.81 -5.41 23.81
C GLN A 54 -67.87 -6.59 24.10
N ARG A 55 -68.03 -7.04 25.38
CA ARG A 55 -67.88 -8.38 25.95
C ARG A 55 -66.53 -8.84 26.55
N LEU A 56 -66.55 -8.83 27.89
CA LEU A 56 -66.34 -9.96 28.81
C LEU A 56 -65.05 -10.80 28.69
N HIS A 57 -64.23 -10.67 29.74
CA HIS A 57 -63.53 -11.73 30.47
C HIS A 57 -63.15 -13.00 29.69
N ARG A 58 -61.86 -13.14 29.37
CA ARG A 58 -61.00 -14.14 30.01
C ARG A 58 -59.56 -14.06 29.50
N ASP A 59 -58.68 -14.47 30.39
CA ASP A 59 -57.32 -14.96 30.17
C ASP A 59 -56.30 -13.89 29.77
N GLN A 60 -55.56 -13.40 30.77
CA GLN A 60 -54.26 -14.00 31.09
C GLN A 60 -53.33 -13.85 29.90
N LEU A 61 -52.59 -12.75 29.91
CA LEU A 61 -51.13 -12.80 29.97
C LEU A 61 -50.69 -11.38 30.28
N ASP A 62 -50.61 -11.13 31.58
CA ASP A 62 -49.62 -10.24 32.17
C ASP A 62 -48.23 -10.76 31.74
N ARG A 63 -47.89 -10.59 30.46
CA ARG A 63 -46.52 -10.67 29.96
C ARG A 63 -45.91 -9.29 30.18
N GLN A 64 -45.95 -8.95 31.46
CA GLN A 64 -45.08 -8.03 32.16
C GLN A 64 -43.71 -8.07 31.50
N GLY A 65 -43.22 -6.89 31.17
CA GLY A 65 -42.12 -6.69 30.24
C GLY A 65 -41.01 -7.73 30.39
N ASP A 66 -40.87 -8.55 29.36
CA ASP A 66 -39.55 -8.97 28.93
C ASP A 66 -38.91 -7.74 28.28
N ALA A 67 -38.75 -6.68 29.08
CA ALA A 67 -37.67 -5.74 28.93
C ALA A 67 -36.47 -6.66 29.02
N ALA A 68 -35.96 -7.08 27.84
CA ALA A 68 -34.79 -7.91 27.70
C ALA A 68 -33.79 -7.36 28.69
N MET A 69 -33.69 -8.03 29.85
CA MET A 69 -32.90 -7.55 30.96
C MET A 69 -31.52 -7.62 30.38
N LYS A 70 -31.00 -6.46 29.97
CA LYS A 70 -29.65 -6.33 29.46
C LYS A 70 -28.81 -6.92 30.58
N ASN A 71 -28.34 -8.13 30.32
CA ASN A 71 -27.58 -8.90 31.27
C ASN A 71 -26.21 -8.24 31.21
N GLU A 72 -26.07 -7.12 31.92
CA GLU A 72 -24.84 -6.36 32.05
C GLU A 72 -23.90 -7.20 32.91
N ARG A 73 -23.39 -8.27 32.30
CA ARG A 73 -22.39 -9.14 32.89
C ARG A 73 -21.12 -8.31 33.00
N GLY A 74 -20.80 -7.90 34.23
CA GLY A 74 -19.52 -7.29 34.56
C GLY A 74 -18.37 -8.19 34.11
N PHE A 75 -17.32 -7.58 33.59
CA PHE A 75 -16.12 -8.27 33.13
C PHE A 75 -15.33 -8.76 34.35
N THR A 76 -14.95 -10.03 34.37
CA THR A 76 -14.20 -10.56 35.52
C THR A 76 -12.76 -10.07 35.49
N ILE A 77 -12.13 -9.88 36.66
CA ILE A 77 -10.70 -9.50 36.74
C ILE A 77 -9.83 -10.52 36.00
N VAL A 78 -10.19 -11.80 36.07
CA VAL A 78 -9.50 -12.89 35.37
C VAL A 78 -9.54 -12.70 33.86
N GLU A 79 -10.66 -12.24 33.31
CA GLU A 79 -10.81 -11.97 31.88
C GLU A 79 -9.89 -10.82 31.42
N VAL A 80 -9.71 -9.78 32.25
CA VAL A 80 -8.77 -8.68 31.94
C VAL A 80 -7.33 -9.19 31.95
N ILE A 81 -6.98 -10.00 32.95
CA ILE A 81 -5.64 -10.56 33.08
C ILE A 81 -5.32 -11.42 31.85
N ILE A 82 -6.24 -12.30 31.44
CA ILE A 82 -6.05 -13.13 30.24
C ILE A 82 -5.94 -12.25 28.99
N ALA A 83 -6.79 -11.23 28.83
CA ALA A 83 -6.73 -10.32 27.69
C ALA A 83 -5.36 -9.61 27.58
N ILE A 84 -4.79 -9.16 28.71
CA ILE A 84 -3.48 -8.50 28.73
C ILE A 84 -2.37 -9.51 28.40
N ILE A 85 -2.44 -10.75 28.91
CA ILE A 85 -1.45 -11.80 28.58
C ILE A 85 -1.49 -12.10 27.08
N VAL A 86 -2.68 -12.31 26.50
CA VAL A 86 -2.81 -12.57 25.06
C VAL A 86 -2.37 -11.35 24.24
N LEU A 87 -2.72 -10.14 24.67
CA LEU A 87 -2.31 -8.90 24.00
C LEU A 87 -0.79 -8.73 23.99
N THR A 88 -0.12 -8.98 25.12
CA THR A 88 1.34 -8.83 25.23
C THR A 88 2.08 -9.86 24.38
N VAL A 89 1.66 -11.13 24.43
CA VAL A 89 2.23 -12.19 23.57
C VAL A 89 1.96 -11.89 22.09
N GLY A 90 0.75 -11.44 21.75
CA GLY A 90 0.38 -11.04 20.40
C GLY A 90 1.23 -9.87 19.89
N LEU A 91 1.42 -8.83 20.71
CA LEU A 91 2.23 -7.67 20.37
C LEU A 91 3.70 -8.04 20.16
N LEU A 92 4.28 -8.92 20.98
CA LEU A 92 5.64 -9.43 20.80
C LEU A 92 5.77 -10.18 19.46
N GLY A 93 4.77 -11.00 19.10
CA GLY A 93 4.71 -11.66 17.79
C GLY A 93 4.64 -10.68 16.61
N LEU A 94 3.89 -9.59 16.76
CA LEU A 94 3.79 -8.55 15.72
C LEU A 94 5.10 -7.77 15.55
N VAL A 95 5.75 -7.37 16.63
CA VAL A 95 7.02 -6.62 16.59
C VAL A 95 8.13 -7.43 15.90
N THR A 96 8.26 -8.71 16.24
CA THR A 96 9.25 -9.60 15.62
C THR A 96 8.99 -9.77 14.12
N SER A 97 7.73 -9.96 13.73
CA SER A 97 7.32 -10.08 12.33
C SER A 97 7.60 -8.80 11.53
N ALA A 98 7.26 -7.63 12.08
CA ALA A 98 7.50 -6.33 11.46
C ALA A 98 9.00 -6.08 11.23
N ALA A 99 9.86 -6.45 12.18
CA ALA A 99 11.31 -6.33 12.04
C ALA A 99 11.85 -7.20 10.90
N LEU A 100 11.35 -8.43 10.74
CA LEU A 100 11.74 -9.32 9.64
C LEU A 100 11.30 -8.77 8.29
N VAL A 101 10.05 -8.32 8.16
CA VAL A 101 9.53 -7.72 6.92
C VAL A 101 10.36 -6.50 6.53
N THR A 102 10.67 -5.62 7.48
CA THR A 102 11.49 -4.43 7.23
C THR A 102 12.90 -4.81 6.73
N ARG A 103 13.50 -5.87 7.30
CA ARG A 103 14.78 -6.40 6.82
C ARG A 103 14.68 -6.99 5.42
N MET A 104 13.58 -7.65 5.07
CA MET A 104 13.34 -8.18 3.72
C MET A 104 13.15 -7.06 2.70
N VAL A 105 12.40 -6.00 3.04
CA VAL A 105 12.23 -4.82 2.17
C VAL A 105 13.59 -4.18 1.85
N GLY A 106 14.43 -3.96 2.86
CA GLY A 106 15.77 -3.40 2.65
C GLY A 106 16.72 -4.31 1.84
N ARG A 107 16.50 -5.64 1.86
CA ARG A 107 17.23 -6.58 0.99
C ARG A 107 16.71 -6.49 -0.45
N GLY A 108 15.39 -6.43 -0.65
CA GLY A 108 14.76 -6.31 -1.95
C GLY A 108 15.13 -5.02 -2.68
N GLN A 109 15.15 -3.89 -1.97
CA GLN A 109 15.50 -2.58 -2.55
C GLN A 109 16.90 -2.57 -3.18
N ARG A 110 17.92 -3.14 -2.50
CA ARG A 110 19.29 -3.18 -3.06
C ARG A 110 19.36 -4.02 -4.33
N SER A 111 18.70 -5.18 -4.35
CA SER A 111 18.63 -6.03 -5.54
C SER A 111 17.90 -5.33 -6.69
N ALA A 112 16.80 -4.63 -6.40
CA ALA A 112 16.03 -3.90 -7.39
C ALA A 112 16.84 -2.75 -7.99
N LEU A 113 17.58 -2.00 -7.17
CA LEU A 113 18.45 -0.92 -7.66
C LEU A 113 19.56 -1.45 -8.58
N ALA A 114 20.22 -2.55 -8.20
CA ALA A 114 21.25 -3.18 -9.03
C ALA A 114 20.68 -3.66 -10.38
N ALA A 115 19.49 -4.27 -10.36
CA ALA A 115 18.79 -4.69 -11.57
C ALA A 115 18.39 -3.50 -12.45
N GLN A 116 17.83 -2.42 -11.88
CA GLN A 116 17.48 -1.21 -12.62
C GLN A 116 18.70 -0.57 -13.28
N TYR A 117 19.83 -0.54 -12.58
CA TYR A 117 21.08 -0.02 -13.13
C TYR A 117 21.60 -0.87 -14.29
N ALA A 118 21.58 -2.20 -14.14
CA ALA A 118 21.92 -3.13 -15.22
C ALA A 118 20.99 -2.98 -16.44
N GLN A 119 19.68 -2.86 -16.21
CA GLN A 119 18.68 -2.66 -17.27
C GLN A 119 18.90 -1.35 -18.02
N ARG A 120 19.16 -0.25 -17.31
CA ARG A 120 19.46 1.04 -17.94
C ARG A 120 20.71 0.96 -18.82
N ARG A 121 21.77 0.30 -18.33
CA ARG A 121 22.99 0.10 -19.12
C ARG A 121 22.72 -0.76 -20.35
N LEU A 122 21.97 -1.85 -20.18
CA LEU A 122 21.59 -2.75 -21.25
C LEU A 122 20.79 -2.02 -22.33
N GLU A 123 19.84 -1.17 -21.97
CA GLU A 123 19.05 -0.39 -22.93
C GLU A 123 19.92 0.58 -23.73
N MET A 124 20.85 1.29 -23.07
CA MET A 124 21.82 2.12 -23.79
C MET A 124 22.66 1.29 -24.77
N LEU A 125 23.14 0.11 -24.35
CA LEU A 125 23.91 -0.79 -25.21
C LEU A 125 23.09 -1.37 -26.38
N ARG A 126 21.77 -1.51 -26.26
CA ARG A 126 20.92 -1.92 -27.39
C ARG A 126 20.90 -0.86 -28.48
N THR A 127 20.74 0.41 -28.10
CA THR A 127 20.66 1.52 -29.06
C THR A 127 21.98 1.76 -29.78
N THR A 128 23.12 1.60 -29.10
CA THR A 128 24.46 1.79 -29.70
C THR A 128 25.05 0.52 -30.28
N GLY A 129 24.53 -0.66 -29.90
CA GLY A 129 25.15 -1.95 -30.11
C GLY A 129 25.18 -2.43 -31.56
N CYS A 130 24.46 -1.79 -32.48
CA CYS A 130 24.63 -2.04 -33.92
C CYS A 130 25.76 -1.21 -34.52
N ASN A 131 26.01 0.01 -34.01
CA ASN A 131 27.02 0.92 -34.53
C ASN A 131 28.40 0.71 -33.87
N SER A 132 28.43 0.33 -32.59
CA SER A 132 29.66 0.13 -31.83
C SER A 132 29.50 -0.92 -30.72
N GLN A 133 30.21 -2.04 -30.86
CA GLN A 133 30.23 -3.16 -29.90
C GLN A 133 31.45 -3.06 -28.98
N ALA A 134 31.40 -2.14 -28.01
CA ALA A 134 32.48 -1.98 -27.03
C ALA A 134 32.14 -2.70 -25.71
N SER A 135 33.02 -3.63 -25.30
CA SER A 135 32.97 -4.23 -23.96
C SER A 135 33.55 -3.27 -22.92
N GLY A 136 33.08 -3.32 -21.69
CA GLY A 136 33.54 -2.40 -20.65
C GLY A 136 33.00 -2.70 -19.27
N SER A 137 33.41 -1.86 -18.31
CA SER A 137 32.91 -1.91 -16.94
C SER A 137 32.76 -0.50 -16.38
N GLU A 138 31.79 -0.34 -15.50
CA GLU A 138 31.51 0.89 -14.78
C GLU A 138 31.40 0.54 -13.29
N VAL A 139 32.06 1.33 -12.45
CA VAL A 139 32.02 1.15 -10.99
C VAL A 139 31.32 2.37 -10.40
N SER A 140 30.25 2.12 -9.67
CA SER A 140 29.55 3.15 -8.92
C SER A 140 30.29 3.37 -7.60
N MET A 141 30.83 4.57 -7.44
CA MET A 141 31.59 4.98 -6.26
C MET A 141 30.74 5.89 -5.37
N ARG A 142 30.85 5.72 -4.05
CA ARG A 142 30.43 6.73 -3.06
C ARG A 142 31.67 7.17 -2.30
N GLY A 143 32.17 8.37 -2.64
CA GLY A 143 33.49 8.81 -2.21
C GLY A 143 34.57 7.86 -2.75
N SER A 144 35.39 7.30 -1.85
CA SER A 144 36.43 6.32 -2.17
C SER A 144 35.96 4.86 -2.08
N THR A 145 34.69 4.61 -1.75
CA THR A 145 34.17 3.24 -1.58
C THR A 145 33.40 2.77 -2.81
N PRO A 146 33.75 1.61 -3.41
CA PRO A 146 32.95 1.02 -4.46
C PRO A 146 31.66 0.46 -3.85
N LEU A 147 30.52 0.98 -4.32
CA LEU A 147 29.20 0.50 -3.93
C LEU A 147 28.84 -0.73 -4.75
N ASP A 148 28.86 -0.58 -6.07
CA ASP A 148 28.41 -1.56 -7.04
C ASP A 148 29.29 -1.47 -8.30
N SER A 149 29.38 -2.56 -9.05
CA SER A 149 30.03 -2.53 -10.36
C SER A 149 29.20 -3.26 -11.40
N VAL A 150 29.20 -2.73 -12.62
CA VAL A 150 28.58 -3.37 -13.78
C VAL A 150 29.64 -3.61 -14.83
N SER A 151 29.57 -4.76 -15.49
CA SER A 151 30.44 -5.09 -16.61
C SER A 151 29.58 -5.65 -17.75
N TRP A 152 29.98 -5.36 -18.98
CA TRP A 152 29.25 -5.82 -20.15
C TRP A 152 30.18 -6.29 -21.25
N ARG A 153 29.68 -7.23 -22.04
CA ARG A 153 30.38 -7.75 -23.22
C ARG A 153 29.39 -8.10 -24.33
N PHE A 154 29.88 -8.02 -25.56
CA PHE A 154 29.18 -8.46 -26.75
C PHE A 154 29.72 -9.81 -27.20
N VAL A 155 28.84 -10.75 -27.46
CA VAL A 155 29.17 -12.09 -27.98
C VAL A 155 28.48 -12.21 -29.34
N LYS A 156 29.25 -12.42 -30.40
CA LYS A 156 28.67 -12.68 -31.73
C LYS A 156 28.11 -14.09 -31.75
N TRP A 157 26.89 -14.26 -32.27
CA TRP A 157 26.32 -15.56 -32.56
C TRP A 157 25.88 -15.61 -34.02
N SER A 158 26.11 -16.73 -34.70
CA SER A 158 25.66 -16.93 -36.07
C SER A 158 24.37 -17.73 -36.10
N VAL A 159 23.33 -17.20 -36.75
CA VAL A 159 22.07 -17.93 -36.99
C VAL A 159 22.12 -18.50 -38.42
N PRO A 160 21.88 -19.82 -38.61
CA PRO A 160 21.83 -20.41 -39.94
C PRO A 160 20.81 -19.71 -40.84
N ASN A 161 21.11 -19.57 -42.13
CA ASN A 161 20.24 -18.95 -43.13
C ASN A 161 19.86 -17.48 -42.85
N ASN A 162 20.66 -16.77 -42.05
CA ASN A 162 20.46 -15.35 -41.77
C ASN A 162 21.77 -14.58 -41.96
N SER A 163 21.74 -13.56 -42.81
CA SER A 163 22.89 -12.66 -43.07
C SER A 163 23.03 -11.55 -42.03
N ALA A 164 22.05 -11.37 -41.14
CA ALA A 164 22.10 -10.36 -40.09
C ALA A 164 23.21 -10.67 -39.06
N ASN A 165 23.85 -9.62 -38.56
CA ASN A 165 24.78 -9.76 -37.45
C ASN A 165 24.01 -9.87 -36.13
N HIS A 166 24.03 -11.04 -35.49
CA HIS A 166 23.43 -11.23 -34.18
C HIS A 166 24.48 -11.08 -33.07
N TRP A 167 24.14 -10.25 -32.08
CA TRP A 167 24.96 -10.00 -30.91
C TRP A 167 24.18 -10.28 -29.65
N GLN A 168 24.74 -11.10 -28.77
CA GLN A 168 24.29 -11.31 -27.42
C GLN A 168 25.06 -10.38 -26.48
N ILE A 169 24.33 -9.52 -25.78
CA ILE A 169 24.85 -8.59 -24.79
C ILE A 169 24.68 -9.25 -23.43
N VAL A 170 25.80 -9.48 -22.73
CA VAL A 170 25.80 -10.02 -21.37
C VAL A 170 26.22 -8.92 -20.41
N VAL A 171 25.33 -8.54 -19.51
CA VAL A 171 25.56 -7.53 -18.48
C VAL A 171 25.62 -8.21 -17.12
N ARG A 172 26.73 -8.08 -16.41
CA ARG A 172 26.92 -8.59 -15.05
C ARG A 172 27.00 -7.45 -14.07
N SER A 173 26.10 -7.42 -13.09
CA SER A 173 26.13 -6.49 -11.98
C SER A 173 26.64 -7.18 -10.72
N LYS A 174 27.50 -6.50 -9.95
CA LYS A 174 27.99 -6.91 -8.65
C LYS A 174 27.57 -5.90 -7.61
N TYR A 175 26.93 -6.36 -6.54
CA TYR A 175 26.43 -5.51 -5.47
C TYR A 175 26.58 -6.17 -4.09
N ARG A 176 26.64 -5.35 -3.04
CA ARG A 176 26.68 -5.86 -1.64
C ARG A 176 25.27 -6.09 -1.10
N THR A 177 25.06 -7.28 -0.55
CA THR A 177 23.85 -7.61 0.19
C THR A 177 23.83 -6.95 1.57
N ALA A 178 22.66 -6.94 2.22
CA ALA A 178 22.51 -6.47 3.60
C ALA A 178 23.41 -7.21 4.61
N LEU A 179 23.88 -8.41 4.27
CA LEU A 179 24.78 -9.23 5.08
C LEU A 179 26.26 -8.96 4.78
N GLY A 180 26.58 -7.95 3.97
CA GLY A 180 27.94 -7.59 3.59
C GLY A 180 28.57 -8.49 2.52
N GLN A 181 27.92 -9.59 2.16
CA GLN A 181 28.35 -10.50 1.09
C GLN A 181 28.12 -9.89 -0.29
N TRP A 182 29.05 -10.11 -1.21
CA TRP A 182 28.91 -9.72 -2.62
C TRP A 182 28.04 -10.74 -3.35
N ARG A 183 27.05 -10.25 -4.10
CA ARG A 183 26.26 -11.02 -5.06
C ARG A 183 26.55 -10.52 -6.46
N THR A 184 26.54 -11.44 -7.41
CA THR A 184 26.62 -11.12 -8.84
C THR A 184 25.31 -11.55 -9.49
N ASP A 185 24.71 -10.67 -10.28
CA ASP A 185 23.56 -10.97 -11.11
C ASP A 185 23.91 -10.74 -12.59
N SER A 186 23.32 -11.55 -13.47
CA SER A 186 23.60 -11.53 -14.91
C SER A 186 22.31 -11.36 -15.67
N THR A 187 22.23 -10.30 -16.47
CA THR A 187 21.14 -10.09 -17.41
C THR A 187 21.69 -10.19 -18.83
N GLU A 188 21.00 -10.96 -19.65
CA GLU A 188 21.39 -11.17 -21.04
C GLU A 188 20.33 -10.63 -21.97
N THR A 189 20.77 -10.12 -23.11
CA THR A 189 19.85 -9.79 -24.19
C THR A 189 20.47 -9.97 -25.55
N GLN A 190 19.64 -9.95 -26.59
CA GLN A 190 20.05 -10.16 -27.96
C GLN A 190 19.63 -8.99 -28.83
N ILE A 191 20.50 -8.63 -29.77
CA ILE A 191 20.23 -7.65 -30.81
C ILE A 191 20.62 -8.25 -32.16
N SER A 192 19.81 -7.97 -33.18
CA SER A 192 20.07 -8.36 -34.56
C SER A 192 20.21 -7.08 -35.36
N CYS A 193 21.36 -6.91 -36.00
CA CYS A 193 21.64 -5.74 -36.82
C CYS A 193 21.55 -6.14 -38.28
N LEU A 194 20.55 -5.61 -38.98
CA LEU A 194 20.41 -5.66 -40.42
C LEU A 194 21.17 -4.46 -40.98
N PHE A 195 22.26 -4.72 -41.68
CA PHE A 195 23.00 -3.72 -42.45
C PHE A 195 22.99 -4.17 -43.91
#